data_AF-A0A2V9BWQ9-F1
#
_entry.id   AF-A0A2V9BWQ9-F1
#
_cell.length_a   1.000
_cell.length_b   1.000
_cell.length_c   1.000
_cell.angle_alpha   90.00
_cell.angle_beta   90.00
_cell.angle_gamma   90.00
#
_symmetry.space_group_name_H-M   'P 1'
#
loop_
_entity.id
_entity.type
_entity.pdbx_description
1 polymer ?
#
loop_
_entity_poly.entity_id
_entity_poly.type
_entity_poly.pdbx_seq_one_letter_code
_entity_poly.pdbx_strand_id
1 'polypeptide(L)'
;MPKKTSVPHARLIAATLFLLIGNAVCLAVGLLGGSKQAAADEELFRAYREFNRQYFAAKLPEANVVVQWDAAVELGGNVALTWITNYEGEGEKIAISISTRMQGCEPCASMTLLHEMVHVKLRKCDGDQHGKAFQREMRRLVRLKAFDRRW
;
A
#
# COMPACT_ATOMS: atom_id res chain seq x y z
N MET A 1 50.47 -2.26 -48.28
CA MET A 1 49.11 -2.05 -47.72
C MET A 1 48.20 -3.19 -48.20
N PRO A 2 47.22 -3.64 -47.40
CA PRO A 2 46.69 -5.01 -47.52
C PRO A 2 45.53 -5.17 -48.51
N LYS A 3 45.49 -6.34 -49.17
CA LYS A 3 44.28 -6.86 -49.83
C LYS A 3 43.28 -7.30 -48.77
N LYS A 4 41.98 -7.04 -48.98
CA LYS A 4 40.88 -7.68 -48.23
C LYS A 4 40.12 -8.62 -49.16
N THR A 5 40.08 -9.89 -48.79
CA THR A 5 39.18 -10.91 -49.34
C THR A 5 38.43 -11.59 -48.20
N SER A 6 37.36 -12.32 -48.54
CA SER A 6 36.46 -13.11 -47.68
C SER A 6 37.21 -14.04 -46.69
N VAL A 7 36.62 -14.54 -45.59
CA VAL A 7 35.40 -15.39 -45.49
C VAL A 7 34.80 -15.31 -44.08
N PRO A 8 33.46 -15.40 -43.90
CA PRO A 8 32.85 -15.68 -42.60
C PRO A 8 32.82 -17.19 -42.28
N HIS A 9 33.48 -17.60 -41.20
CA HIS A 9 33.26 -18.89 -40.53
C HIS A 9 32.52 -18.59 -39.21
N ALA A 10 31.22 -18.87 -39.10
CA ALA A 10 30.64 -20.17 -38.82
C ALA A 10 30.81 -20.63 -37.36
N ARG A 11 29.70 -20.63 -36.61
CA ARG A 11 29.33 -21.76 -35.74
C ARG A 11 27.80 -21.89 -35.68
N LEU A 12 27.36 -23.13 -35.88
CA LEU A 12 25.97 -23.58 -36.04
C LEU A 12 25.42 -24.09 -34.70
N ILE A 13 24.18 -24.61 -34.74
CA ILE A 13 23.38 -25.42 -33.75
C ILE A 13 22.12 -24.62 -33.36
N ALA A 14 20.92 -24.82 -33.95
CA ALA A 14 20.03 -26.01 -33.94
C ALA A 14 19.58 -26.42 -32.51
N ALA A 15 18.37 -26.85 -32.16
CA ALA A 15 17.05 -27.00 -32.79
C ALA A 15 15.99 -26.78 -31.65
N THR A 16 14.66 -26.96 -31.74
CA THR A 16 13.77 -27.62 -32.73
C THR A 16 12.39 -26.94 -32.71
N LEU A 17 11.61 -27.09 -33.79
CA LEU A 17 10.16 -26.81 -33.82
C LEU A 17 9.38 -27.84 -32.99
N PHE A 18 8.36 -27.43 -32.23
CA PHE A 18 7.24 -28.31 -31.87
C PHE A 18 5.89 -27.59 -31.89
N LEU A 19 4.88 -28.30 -32.36
CA LEU A 19 3.55 -27.80 -32.72
C LEU A 19 2.50 -28.42 -31.78
N LEU A 20 1.50 -27.61 -31.39
CA LEU A 20 0.16 -28.02 -30.90
C LEU A 20 0.04 -29.23 -29.94
N ILE A 21 -0.30 -28.96 -28.68
CA ILE A 21 -1.36 -29.70 -27.97
C ILE A 21 -2.29 -28.68 -27.31
N GLY A 22 -3.54 -28.63 -27.76
CA GLY A 22 -4.61 -28.03 -26.97
C GLY A 22 -5.12 -29.05 -25.96
N ASN A 23 -5.19 -28.68 -24.69
CA ASN A 23 -6.05 -29.35 -23.71
C ASN A 23 -6.46 -28.36 -22.63
N ALA A 24 -7.77 -28.23 -22.44
CA ALA A 24 -8.32 -27.44 -21.35
C ALA A 24 -8.06 -28.17 -20.03
N VAL A 25 -7.45 -27.47 -19.06
CA VAL A 25 -7.44 -27.88 -17.66
C VAL A 25 -8.16 -26.81 -16.84
N CYS A 26 -9.49 -26.81 -16.94
CA CYS A 26 -10.34 -26.25 -15.90
C CYS A 26 -10.43 -27.28 -14.77
N LEU A 27 -9.61 -27.15 -13.72
CA LEU A 27 -9.87 -27.83 -12.44
C LEU A 27 -9.22 -27.11 -11.25
N ALA A 28 -10.04 -26.27 -10.63
CA ALA A 28 -10.12 -25.96 -9.21
C ALA A 28 -8.81 -25.85 -8.38
N VAL A 29 -8.38 -24.61 -8.16
CA VAL A 29 -7.72 -24.19 -6.91
C VAL A 29 -8.39 -22.88 -6.47
N GLY A 30 -8.87 -22.79 -5.22
CA GLY A 30 -9.37 -21.51 -4.65
C GLY A 30 -10.77 -21.50 -4.02
N LEU A 31 -11.45 -22.64 -3.85
CA LEU A 31 -12.52 -22.73 -2.84
C LEU A 31 -11.87 -22.90 -1.47
N LEU A 32 -12.18 -21.98 -0.54
CA LEU A 32 -11.56 -21.68 0.77
C LEU A 32 -10.45 -20.61 0.69
N GLY A 33 -10.72 -19.44 1.26
CA GLY A 33 -9.78 -18.31 1.27
C GLY A 33 -10.25 -17.06 0.55
N GLY A 34 -11.57 -16.88 0.35
CA GLY A 34 -12.13 -15.56 0.09
C GLY A 34 -11.91 -14.68 1.31
N SER A 35 -10.76 -14.00 1.39
CA SER A 35 -10.58 -12.89 2.31
C SER A 35 -11.68 -11.89 1.99
N LYS A 36 -12.66 -11.75 2.89
CA LYS A 36 -13.60 -10.64 2.81
C LYS A 36 -12.75 -9.38 2.73
N GLN A 37 -12.78 -8.71 1.59
CA GLN A 37 -12.24 -7.36 1.49
C GLN A 37 -12.92 -6.60 2.61
N ALA A 38 -12.16 -6.17 3.62
CA ALA A 38 -12.76 -5.45 4.73
C ALA A 38 -13.45 -4.21 4.16
N ALA A 39 -14.67 -3.97 4.63
CA ALA A 39 -15.44 -2.82 4.18
C ALA A 39 -14.84 -1.56 4.83
N ALA A 40 -14.90 -0.44 4.13
CA ALA A 40 -14.57 0.85 4.74
C ALA A 40 -15.46 1.08 5.96
N ASP A 41 -14.85 1.47 7.07
CA ASP A 41 -15.56 1.85 8.29
C ASP A 41 -15.91 3.35 8.20
N GLU A 42 -17.20 3.68 8.27
CA GLU A 42 -17.66 5.06 8.08
C GLU A 42 -17.19 6.01 9.19
N GLU A 43 -16.96 5.52 10.41
CA GLU A 43 -16.51 6.35 11.54
C GLU A 43 -15.01 6.65 11.41
N LEU A 44 -14.19 5.63 11.13
CA LEU A 44 -12.78 5.81 10.82
C LEU A 44 -12.57 6.69 9.58
N PHE A 45 -13.39 6.52 8.52
CA PHE A 45 -13.30 7.37 7.33
C PHE A 45 -13.78 8.80 7.60
N ARG A 46 -14.74 9.01 8.51
CA ARG A 46 -15.14 10.34 8.99
C ARG A 46 -14.00 11.02 9.75
N ALA A 47 -13.31 10.29 10.65
CA ALA A 47 -12.14 10.78 11.36
C ALA A 47 -10.99 11.12 10.40
N TYR A 48 -10.71 10.25 9.42
CA TYR A 48 -9.71 10.50 8.37
C TYR A 48 -9.98 11.82 7.63
N ARG A 49 -11.22 12.04 7.17
CA ARG A 49 -11.59 13.29 6.46
C ARG A 49 -11.48 14.53 7.36
N GLU A 50 -11.83 14.41 8.64
CA GLU A 50 -11.68 15.52 9.58
C GLU A 50 -10.22 15.86 9.86
N PHE A 51 -9.37 14.85 10.12
CA PHE A 51 -7.93 15.06 10.25
C PHE A 51 -7.30 15.56 8.94
N ASN A 52 -7.78 15.14 7.77
CA ASN A 52 -7.31 15.63 6.47
C ASN A 52 -7.53 17.14 6.37
N ARG A 53 -8.73 17.62 6.72
CA ARG A 53 -9.05 19.06 6.81
C ARG A 53 -8.16 19.77 7.84
N GLN A 54 -8.17 19.32 9.09
CA GLN A 54 -7.51 20.02 10.21
C GLN A 54 -5.98 20.07 10.08
N TYR A 55 -5.35 18.95 9.75
CA TYR A 55 -3.90 18.77 9.89
C TYR A 55 -3.16 18.56 8.57
N PHE A 56 -3.87 18.32 7.46
CA PHE A 56 -3.28 18.10 6.14
C PHE A 56 -3.81 19.07 5.06
N ALA A 57 -4.61 20.06 5.45
CA ALA A 57 -5.20 21.09 4.58
C ALA A 57 -5.97 20.50 3.37
N ALA A 58 -6.69 19.40 3.60
CA ALA A 58 -7.46 18.64 2.60
C ALA A 58 -6.63 18.16 1.39
N LYS A 59 -5.32 17.92 1.57
CA LYS A 59 -4.41 17.48 0.49
C LYS A 59 -4.20 15.98 0.39
N LEU A 60 -4.71 15.18 1.32
CA LEU A 60 -4.70 13.73 1.19
C LEU A 60 -5.89 13.29 0.31
N PRO A 61 -5.74 12.21 -0.49
CA PRO A 61 -6.81 11.72 -1.35
C PRO A 61 -8.00 11.21 -0.52
N GLU A 62 -9.20 11.21 -1.13
CA GLU A 62 -10.41 10.65 -0.53
C GLU A 62 -11.09 9.61 -1.44
N ALA A 63 -11.10 9.80 -2.76
CA ALA A 63 -11.86 8.96 -3.70
C ALA A 63 -11.42 7.48 -3.76
N ASN A 64 -10.13 7.19 -3.55
CA ASN A 64 -9.55 5.85 -3.65
C ASN A 64 -8.93 5.39 -2.31
N VAL A 65 -9.47 5.86 -1.18
CA VAL A 65 -8.97 5.53 0.16
C VAL A 65 -9.99 4.71 0.92
N VAL A 66 -9.58 3.52 1.37
CA VAL A 66 -10.31 2.69 2.33
C VAL A 66 -9.65 2.86 3.70
N VAL A 67 -10.45 3.09 4.75
CA VAL A 67 -9.99 3.08 6.14
C VAL A 67 -10.89 2.12 6.89
N GLN A 68 -10.31 1.16 7.60
CA GLN A 68 -11.04 -0.02 8.08
C GLN A 68 -10.43 -0.63 9.35
N TRP A 69 -11.26 -1.38 10.09
CA TRP A 69 -10.80 -2.30 11.13
C TRP A 69 -10.36 -3.62 10.52
N ASP A 70 -9.24 -4.16 10.99
CA ASP A 70 -8.62 -5.35 10.43
C ASP A 70 -7.84 -6.14 11.48
N ALA A 71 -8.36 -7.32 11.85
CA ALA A 71 -7.69 -8.22 12.78
C ALA A 71 -6.44 -8.90 12.20
N ALA A 72 -6.29 -8.96 10.86
CA ALA A 72 -5.13 -9.61 10.24
C ALA A 72 -3.83 -8.81 10.44
N VAL A 73 -3.92 -7.49 10.65
CA VAL A 73 -2.80 -6.62 11.04
C VAL A 73 -2.07 -7.15 12.28
N GLU A 74 -2.82 -7.73 13.22
CA GLU A 74 -2.31 -8.22 14.50
C GLU A 74 -1.46 -9.48 14.34
N LEU A 75 -1.68 -10.28 13.28
CA LEU A 75 -0.92 -11.49 12.99
C LEU A 75 0.54 -11.17 12.63
N GLY A 76 0.81 -9.96 12.14
CA GLY A 76 2.16 -9.42 11.91
C GLY A 76 2.76 -8.71 13.12
N GLY A 77 2.10 -8.70 14.27
CA GLY A 77 2.52 -7.94 15.45
C GLY A 77 2.34 -6.41 15.34
N ASN A 78 1.67 -5.94 14.29
CA ASN A 78 1.43 -4.52 14.04
C ASN A 78 0.14 -4.03 14.70
N VAL A 79 0.01 -2.72 14.85
CA VAL A 79 -1.23 -2.06 15.33
C VAL A 79 -2.01 -1.36 14.21
N ALA A 80 -1.35 -1.02 13.11
CA ALA A 80 -1.95 -0.58 11.86
C ALA A 80 -0.99 -0.83 10.69
N LEU A 81 -1.50 -0.72 9.46
CA LEU A 81 -0.73 -0.74 8.21
C LEU A 81 -1.38 0.20 7.18
N THR A 82 -0.53 0.94 6.45
CA THR A 82 -0.91 1.64 5.22
C THR A 82 -0.39 0.87 4.01
N TRP A 83 -1.31 0.40 3.15
CA TRP A 83 -1.00 -0.21 1.86
C TRP A 83 -1.33 0.74 0.72
N ILE A 84 -0.42 0.85 -0.24
CA ILE A 84 -0.55 1.72 -1.40
C ILE A 84 -0.22 0.91 -2.65
N THR A 85 -1.22 0.70 -3.49
CA THR A 85 -1.08 -0.05 -4.74
C THR A 85 -1.34 0.86 -5.93
N ASN A 86 -0.61 0.62 -7.03
CA ASN A 86 -0.74 1.37 -8.26
C ASN A 86 -0.46 0.40 -9.43
N TYR A 87 -1.41 -0.48 -9.68
CA TYR A 87 -1.34 -1.44 -10.79
C TYR A 87 -1.70 -0.75 -12.10
N GLU A 88 -1.09 -1.20 -13.20
CA GLU A 88 -1.33 -0.64 -14.53
C GLU A 88 -2.82 -0.72 -14.90
N GLY A 89 -3.42 0.42 -15.26
CA GLY A 89 -4.85 0.53 -15.57
C GLY A 89 -5.80 0.68 -14.37
N GLU A 90 -5.36 0.43 -13.13
CA GLU A 90 -6.22 0.54 -11.93
C GLU A 90 -6.10 1.86 -11.17
N GLY A 91 -4.96 2.55 -11.32
CA GLY A 91 -4.64 3.78 -10.60
C GLY A 91 -4.22 3.57 -9.15
N GLU A 92 -3.89 4.68 -8.46
CA GLU A 92 -3.47 4.68 -7.05
C GLU A 92 -4.66 4.33 -6.14
N LYS A 93 -4.54 3.24 -5.38
CA LYS A 93 -5.47 2.81 -4.32
C LYS A 93 -4.72 2.80 -3.00
N ILE A 94 -5.40 3.21 -1.92
CA ILE A 94 -4.82 3.30 -0.58
C ILE A 94 -5.74 2.59 0.40
N ALA A 95 -5.19 1.72 1.24
CA ALA A 95 -5.89 1.09 2.36
C ALA A 95 -5.15 1.39 3.66
N ILE A 96 -5.87 1.92 4.65
CA ILE A 96 -5.41 2.05 6.04
C ILE A 96 -6.18 1.01 6.87
N SER A 97 -5.49 -0.04 7.29
CA SER A 97 -6.01 -1.05 8.20
C SER A 97 -5.56 -0.74 9.63
N ILE A 98 -6.49 -0.65 10.58
CA ILE A 98 -6.20 -0.49 12.02
C ILE A 98 -6.62 -1.77 12.77
N SER A 99 -5.79 -2.23 13.71
CA SER A 99 -6.07 -3.39 14.56
C SER A 99 -7.39 -3.23 15.32
N THR A 100 -8.17 -4.30 15.35
CA THR A 100 -9.41 -4.41 16.14
C THR A 100 -9.21 -4.20 17.64
N ARG A 101 -7.99 -4.40 18.19
CA ARG A 101 -7.66 -4.07 19.59
C ARG A 101 -7.79 -2.59 19.95
N MET A 102 -7.78 -1.70 18.96
CA MET A 102 -7.97 -0.26 19.19
C MET A 102 -9.44 0.15 19.23
N GLN A 103 -10.38 -0.74 18.91
CA GLN A 103 -11.81 -0.50 19.10
C GLN A 103 -12.11 -0.28 20.59
N GLY A 104 -12.88 0.76 20.89
CA GLY A 104 -13.15 1.19 22.27
C GLY A 104 -12.10 2.12 22.88
N CYS A 105 -10.90 2.27 22.28
CA CYS A 105 -9.94 3.32 22.64
C CYS A 105 -9.86 4.38 21.52
N GLU A 106 -10.78 5.35 21.53
CA GLU A 106 -10.73 6.48 20.57
C GLU A 106 -9.38 7.21 20.57
N PRO A 107 -8.75 7.53 21.72
CA PRO A 107 -7.41 8.10 21.76
C PRO A 107 -6.38 7.29 20.96
N CYS A 108 -6.32 5.98 21.21
CA CYS A 108 -5.42 5.05 20.54
C CYS A 108 -5.69 5.02 19.02
N ALA A 109 -6.95 4.82 18.63
CA ALA A 109 -7.36 4.76 17.23
C ALA A 109 -7.05 6.06 16.48
N SER A 110 -7.31 7.22 17.08
CA SER A 110 -7.04 8.53 16.50
C SER A 110 -5.53 8.83 16.40
N MET A 111 -4.73 8.47 17.40
CA MET A 111 -3.26 8.54 17.30
C MET A 111 -2.72 7.67 16.16
N THR A 112 -3.19 6.43 16.07
CA THR A 112 -2.80 5.47 15.05
C THR A 112 -3.22 5.94 13.65
N LEU A 113 -4.44 6.43 13.47
CA LEU A 113 -4.89 6.97 12.19
C LEU A 113 -4.04 8.17 11.74
N LEU A 114 -3.70 9.08 12.65
CA LEU A 114 -2.81 10.21 12.35
C LEU A 114 -1.40 9.77 11.93
N HIS A 115 -0.88 8.66 12.48
CA HIS A 115 0.39 8.05 12.05
C HIS A 115 0.28 7.54 10.60
N GLU A 116 -0.73 6.73 10.30
CA GLU A 116 -0.95 6.17 8.95
C GLU A 116 -1.19 7.26 7.89
N MET A 117 -1.87 8.35 8.27
CA MET A 117 -2.04 9.52 7.40
C MET A 117 -0.72 10.23 7.04
N VAL A 118 0.34 10.09 7.85
CA VAL A 118 1.67 10.58 7.49
C VAL A 118 2.30 9.71 6.40
N HIS A 119 2.11 8.38 6.42
CA HIS A 119 2.52 7.51 5.31
C HIS A 119 1.78 7.89 4.02
N VAL A 120 0.46 8.09 4.08
CA VAL A 120 -0.33 8.59 2.93
C VAL A 120 0.17 9.95 2.42
N LYS A 121 0.59 10.86 3.31
CA LYS A 121 1.20 12.13 2.90
C LYS A 121 2.52 11.92 2.15
N LEU A 122 3.35 11.01 2.64
CA LEU A 122 4.73 10.81 2.19
C LEU A 122 4.88 9.73 1.10
N ARG A 123 3.78 9.10 0.65
CA ARG A 123 3.75 8.00 -0.34
C ARG A 123 4.48 8.21 -1.67
N LYS A 124 4.82 9.45 -2.02
CA LYS A 124 5.59 9.82 -3.23
C LYS A 124 7.02 10.28 -2.91
N CYS A 125 7.49 10.04 -1.69
CA CYS A 125 8.83 10.35 -1.22
C CYS A 125 9.56 9.04 -0.96
N ASP A 126 10.63 8.77 -1.71
CA ASP A 126 11.49 7.62 -1.45
C ASP A 126 12.24 7.79 -0.12
N GLY A 127 12.32 6.73 0.67
CA GLY A 127 13.09 6.70 1.91
C GLY A 127 12.64 5.66 2.93
N ASP A 128 13.28 5.71 4.09
CA ASP A 128 12.89 4.96 5.29
C ASP A 128 11.47 5.39 5.75
N GLN A 129 10.59 4.40 5.94
CA GLN A 129 9.19 4.54 6.36
C GLN A 129 9.03 5.44 7.58
N HIS A 130 9.96 5.34 8.55
CA HIS A 130 9.94 6.14 9.79
C HIS A 130 11.12 7.12 9.88
N GLY A 131 11.72 7.46 8.73
CA GLY A 131 12.92 8.28 8.62
C GLY A 131 12.69 9.79 8.78
N LYS A 132 13.71 10.60 8.42
CA LYS A 132 13.73 12.06 8.67
C LYS A 132 12.48 12.82 8.19
N ALA A 133 11.89 12.42 7.06
CA ALA A 133 10.67 13.03 6.52
C ALA A 133 9.43 12.72 7.39
N PHE A 134 9.23 11.45 7.74
CA PHE A 134 8.18 10.99 8.65
C PHE A 134 8.28 11.68 10.02
N GLN A 135 9.47 11.64 10.63
CA GLN A 135 9.73 12.27 11.92
C GLN A 135 9.48 13.79 11.93
N ARG A 136 9.70 14.47 10.81
CA ARG A 136 9.39 15.90 10.66
C ARG A 136 7.87 16.15 10.65
N GLU A 137 7.11 15.28 9.99
CA GLU A 137 5.65 15.36 9.96
C GLU A 137 5.01 15.01 11.31
N MET A 138 5.49 13.97 12.00
CA MET A 138 5.03 13.68 13.37
C MET A 138 5.30 14.86 14.32
N ARG A 139 6.50 15.46 14.28
CA ARG A 139 6.78 16.69 15.05
C ARG A 139 5.91 17.88 14.64
N ARG A 140 5.48 17.98 13.38
CA ARG A 140 4.53 19.00 12.93
C ARG A 140 3.14 18.76 13.54
N LEU A 141 2.66 17.52 13.55
CA LEU A 141 1.39 17.15 14.18
C LEU A 141 1.39 17.45 15.69
N VAL A 142 2.49 17.15 16.40
CA VAL A 142 2.68 17.54 17.82
C VAL A 142 2.57 19.06 18.02
N ARG A 143 3.27 19.87 17.19
CA ARG A 143 3.17 21.34 17.27
C ARG A 143 1.78 21.90 16.96
N LEU A 144 1.01 21.19 16.13
CA LEU A 144 -0.38 21.49 15.83
C LEU A 144 -1.36 20.92 16.85
N LYS A 145 -0.87 20.37 17.97
CA LYS A 145 -1.69 19.80 19.06
C LYS A 145 -2.63 18.67 18.61
N ALA A 146 -2.27 17.96 17.54
CA ALA A 146 -3.10 16.89 16.99
C ALA A 146 -3.31 15.73 17.98
N PHE A 147 -2.37 15.55 18.92
CA PHE A 147 -2.40 14.52 19.95
C PHE A 147 -2.84 15.04 21.34
N ASP A 148 -3.19 16.33 21.48
CA ASP A 148 -3.70 16.86 22.75
C ASP A 148 -5.02 16.14 23.10
N ARG A 149 -5.14 15.67 24.35
CA ARG A 149 -6.26 14.84 24.85
C ARG A 149 -6.41 13.46 24.17
N ARG A 150 -5.37 12.99 23.48
CA ARG A 150 -5.31 11.64 22.88
C ARG A 150 -4.20 10.76 23.46
N TRP A 151 -3.52 11.23 24.50
CA TRP A 151 -2.51 10.52 25.29
C TRP A 151 -3.05 10.19 26.68
#